data_AF-A0A1V4L0H4-F1
#
_entry.id   AF-A0A1V4L0H4-F1
#
_cell.length_a   1.000
_cell.length_b   1.000
_cell.length_c   1.000
_cell.angle_alpha   90.00
_cell.angle_beta   90.00
_cell.angle_gamma   90.00
#
_symmetry.space_group_name_H-M   'P 1'
#
loop_
_entity.id
_entity.type
_entity.pdbx_description
1 polymer ?
#
loop_
_entity_poly.entity_id
_entity_poly.type
_entity_poly.pdbx_seq_one_letter_code
_entity_poly.pdbx_strand_id
1 'polypeptide(L)'
;MVQVLVARVARVCRNDRGGSPRVLERRWTSFLKVRLQCALPGDTVFYFDVLEAVTPPCALHGRPAVLALFGTQPNSIPGSAVCAFYLADVERAFEGPFAEPRGGTGTWIPVPEDRVPHPRPGCCAGMGTATGVVTSGDFPDETLAFAKEHPLLHGAVAPAGGRPLFTRTGTRLTQLAVDAGAGPCW
;
A
#
# COMPACT_ATOMS: atom_id res chain seq x y z
N MET A 1 -15.07 0.87 21.78
CA MET A 1 -14.32 1.48 20.65
C MET A 1 -14.49 0.55 19.45
N VAL A 2 -15.01 1.03 18.32
CA VAL A 2 -15.17 0.19 17.12
C VAL A 2 -13.81 0.14 16.40
N GLN A 3 -13.29 -1.07 16.19
CA GLN A 3 -12.06 -1.29 15.44
C GLN A 3 -12.40 -1.60 13.98
N VAL A 4 -11.75 -0.90 13.05
CA VAL A 4 -11.93 -1.09 11.60
C VAL A 4 -10.65 -1.67 11.03
N LEU A 5 -10.76 -2.83 10.36
CA LEU A 5 -9.65 -3.42 9.61
C LEU A 5 -9.51 -2.73 8.25
N VAL A 6 -8.27 -2.52 7.79
CA VAL A 6 -7.97 -1.88 6.51
C VAL A 6 -6.80 -2.60 5.85
N ALA A 7 -7.00 -3.07 4.63
CA ALA A 7 -5.98 -3.69 3.80
C ALA A 7 -4.92 -2.68 3.33
N ARG A 8 -3.65 -3.10 3.35
CA ARG A 8 -2.51 -2.24 3.01
C ARG A 8 -1.45 -3.02 2.24
N VAL A 9 -0.73 -2.29 1.40
CA VAL A 9 0.55 -2.72 0.85
C VAL A 9 1.64 -1.83 1.43
N ALA A 10 2.79 -2.42 1.73
CA ALA A 10 3.94 -1.72 2.25
C ALA A 10 5.17 -1.99 1.38
N ARG A 11 6.11 -1.06 1.38
CA ARG A 11 7.39 -1.17 0.66
C ARG A 11 8.54 -0.92 1.62
N VAL A 12 9.65 -1.62 1.37
CA VAL A 12 10.97 -1.36 1.95
C VAL A 12 12.02 -1.50 0.85
N CYS A 13 13.09 -0.73 0.95
CA CYS A 13 14.24 -0.83 0.07
C CYS A 13 15.05 -2.08 0.42
N ARG A 14 15.41 -2.87 -0.58
CA ARG A 14 16.22 -4.09 -0.37
C ARG A 14 17.62 -3.80 0.18
N ASN A 15 18.16 -2.61 -0.10
CA ASN A 15 19.46 -2.14 0.37
C ASN A 15 19.38 -1.29 1.65
N ASP A 16 18.23 -1.25 2.33
CA ASP A 16 18.08 -0.53 3.60
C ASP A 16 18.93 -1.20 4.69
N ARG A 17 19.78 -0.42 5.35
CA ARG A 17 20.73 -0.86 6.38
C ARG A 17 20.43 -0.25 7.75
N GLY A 18 19.28 0.43 7.89
CA GLY A 18 18.96 1.18 9.09
C GLY A 18 19.39 2.65 9.02
N GLY A 19 18.87 3.45 9.94
CA GLY A 19 19.13 4.88 10.02
C GLY A 19 20.42 5.24 10.76
N SER A 20 20.59 6.53 11.00
CA SER A 20 21.72 7.08 11.73
C SER A 20 21.74 6.60 13.19
N PRO A 21 22.86 6.75 13.92
CA PRO A 21 22.90 6.46 15.36
C PRO A 21 21.90 7.28 16.19
N ARG A 22 21.37 8.39 15.64
CA ARG A 22 20.44 9.28 16.33
C ARG A 22 18.99 8.95 16.03
N VAL A 23 18.68 8.50 14.81
CA VAL A 23 17.30 8.27 14.35
C VAL A 23 17.22 6.96 13.56
N LEU A 24 16.25 6.11 13.92
CA LEU A 24 16.00 4.82 13.27
C LEU A 24 17.22 3.87 13.21
N GLU A 25 18.12 3.94 14.18
CA GLU A 25 19.23 2.99 14.31
C GLU A 25 18.69 1.54 14.29
N ARG A 26 19.20 0.72 13.36
CA ARG A 26 18.77 -0.68 13.11
C ARG A 26 17.26 -0.86 12.83
N ARG A 27 16.57 0.18 12.34
CA ARG A 27 15.16 0.15 11.95
C ARG A 27 15.01 0.59 10.50
N TRP A 28 13.96 0.12 9.81
CA TRP A 28 13.68 0.51 8.43
C TRP A 28 13.62 2.03 8.27
N THR A 29 14.37 2.56 7.31
CA THR A 29 14.37 3.98 6.90
C THR A 29 13.44 4.23 5.71
N SER A 30 13.09 3.16 5.01
CA SER A 30 12.32 3.18 3.76
C SER A 30 10.90 2.62 3.90
N PHE A 31 10.46 2.27 5.12
CA PHE A 31 9.14 1.69 5.35
C PHE A 31 8.04 2.72 5.09
N LEU A 32 7.23 2.45 4.07
CA LEU A 32 5.98 3.17 3.80
C LEU A 32 4.86 2.18 3.56
N LYS A 33 3.63 2.58 3.90
CA LYS A 33 2.41 1.81 3.60
C LYS A 33 1.31 2.68 3.05
N VAL A 34 0.51 2.11 2.16
CA VAL A 34 -0.64 2.76 1.51
C VAL A 34 -1.84 1.81 1.53
N ARG A 35 -3.06 2.36 1.50
CA ARG A 35 -4.29 1.58 1.50
C ARG A 35 -4.46 0.85 0.16
N LEU A 36 -4.84 -0.42 0.21
CA LEU A 36 -5.41 -1.13 -0.94
C LEU A 36 -6.93 -0.93 -0.91
N GLN A 37 -7.50 -0.45 -2.00
CA GLN A 37 -8.93 -0.14 -2.08
C GLN A 37 -9.62 -1.13 -3.02
N CYS A 38 -10.22 -2.19 -2.47
CA CYS A 38 -11.12 -3.06 -3.22
C CYS A 38 -12.56 -2.62 -2.93
N ALA A 39 -13.22 -1.99 -3.91
CA ALA A 39 -14.53 -1.40 -3.70
C ALA A 39 -15.44 -1.56 -4.91
N LEU A 40 -16.73 -1.78 -4.66
CA LEU A 40 -17.77 -1.74 -5.68
C LEU A 40 -18.22 -0.28 -5.89
N PRO A 41 -18.11 0.26 -7.12
CA PRO A 41 -18.67 1.57 -7.45
C PRO A 41 -20.20 1.51 -7.52
N GLY A 42 -20.86 2.62 -7.21
CA GLY A 42 -22.31 2.82 -7.20
C GLY A 42 -22.67 4.16 -6.57
N ASP A 43 -23.97 4.43 -6.35
CA ASP A 43 -24.44 5.65 -5.68
C ASP A 43 -23.78 5.83 -4.30
N THR A 44 -23.53 4.72 -3.62
CA THR A 44 -22.67 4.64 -2.44
C THR A 44 -21.57 3.60 -2.68
N VAL A 45 -20.32 3.96 -2.40
CA VAL A 45 -19.18 3.06 -2.56
C VAL A 45 -19.16 2.02 -1.44
N PHE A 46 -19.09 0.73 -1.80
CA PHE A 46 -18.99 -0.37 -0.83
C PHE A 46 -17.58 -0.96 -0.82
N TYR A 47 -16.93 -0.98 0.35
CA TYR A 47 -15.54 -1.42 0.51
C TYR A 47 -15.43 -2.84 1.08
N PHE A 48 -14.50 -3.62 0.52
CA PHE A 48 -14.01 -4.85 1.10
C PHE A 48 -12.62 -4.58 1.68
N ASP A 49 -12.54 -4.41 3.00
CA ASP A 49 -11.34 -3.90 3.67
C ASP A 49 -10.51 -4.98 4.38
N VAL A 50 -11.03 -6.19 4.58
CA VAL A 50 -10.31 -7.29 5.24
C VAL A 50 -9.52 -8.05 4.19
N LEU A 51 -8.19 -8.07 4.26
CA LEU A 51 -7.35 -8.82 3.32
C LEU A 51 -7.23 -10.28 3.78
N GLU A 52 -7.63 -11.22 2.93
CA GLU A 52 -7.65 -12.66 3.26
C GLU A 52 -6.49 -13.42 2.59
N ALA A 53 -6.20 -13.13 1.32
CA ALA A 53 -5.12 -13.77 0.56
C ALA A 53 -4.58 -12.85 -0.54
N VAL A 54 -3.33 -13.05 -0.93
CA VAL A 54 -2.66 -12.33 -2.04
C VAL A 54 -1.83 -13.34 -2.84
N THR A 55 -1.87 -13.23 -4.16
CA THR A 55 -1.06 -14.06 -5.05
C THR A 55 0.37 -13.52 -5.16
N PRO A 56 1.34 -14.36 -5.55
CA PRO A 56 2.57 -13.85 -6.16
C PRO A 56 2.26 -12.96 -7.38
N PRO A 57 3.20 -12.08 -7.78
CA PRO A 57 3.07 -11.32 -9.03
C PRO A 57 2.86 -12.24 -10.23
N CYS A 58 1.86 -11.95 -11.05
CA CYS A 58 1.56 -12.65 -12.30
C CYS A 58 1.28 -11.66 -13.44
N ALA A 59 1.21 -12.15 -14.67
CA ALA A 59 0.85 -11.33 -15.83
C ALA A 59 -0.67 -11.29 -15.99
N LEU A 60 -1.26 -10.09 -15.88
CA LEU A 60 -2.67 -9.84 -16.15
C LEU A 60 -2.78 -8.90 -17.36
N HIS A 61 -3.33 -9.38 -18.47
CA HIS A 61 -3.39 -8.65 -19.74
C HIS A 61 -2.02 -8.09 -20.17
N GLY A 62 -0.96 -8.91 -20.04
CA GLY A 62 0.40 -8.54 -20.41
C GLY A 62 1.12 -7.60 -19.42
N ARG A 63 0.52 -7.24 -18.29
CA ARG A 63 1.12 -6.36 -17.27
C ARG A 63 1.31 -7.06 -15.92
N PRO A 64 2.42 -6.81 -15.19
CA PRO A 64 2.61 -7.35 -13.85
C PRO A 64 1.54 -6.87 -12.87
N ALA A 65 0.87 -7.79 -12.21
CA ALA A 65 -0.18 -7.53 -11.24
C ALA A 65 -0.14 -8.53 -10.08
N VAL A 66 -0.77 -8.17 -8.98
CA VAL A 66 -1.13 -9.10 -7.90
C VAL A 66 -2.65 -9.18 -7.81
N LEU A 67 -3.18 -10.37 -7.53
CA LEU A 67 -4.59 -10.53 -7.20
C LEU A 67 -4.70 -10.73 -5.70
N ALA A 68 -5.73 -10.12 -5.12
CA ALA A 68 -5.97 -10.17 -3.70
C ALA A 68 -7.44 -10.43 -3.43
N LEU A 69 -7.68 -11.30 -2.44
CA LEU A 69 -8.98 -11.65 -1.93
C LEU A 69 -9.27 -10.82 -0.69
N PHE A 70 -10.43 -10.17 -0.69
CA PHE A 70 -10.90 -9.32 0.37
C PHE A 70 -12.23 -9.81 0.93
N GLY A 71 -12.46 -9.52 2.21
CA GLY A 71 -13.69 -9.76 2.94
C GLY A 71 -14.30 -8.46 3.49
N THR A 72 -15.56 -8.54 3.90
CA THR A 72 -16.21 -7.52 4.73
C THR A 72 -15.75 -7.63 6.19
N GLN A 73 -15.98 -6.60 7.01
CA GLN A 73 -15.62 -6.60 8.43
C GLN A 73 -16.20 -7.82 9.17
N PRO A 74 -15.54 -8.35 10.23
CA PRO A 74 -15.98 -9.57 10.92
C PRO A 74 -17.44 -9.56 11.39
N ASN A 75 -17.90 -8.42 11.94
CA ASN A 75 -19.25 -8.24 12.49
C ASN A 75 -20.25 -7.65 11.47
N SER A 76 -20.05 -7.92 10.19
CA SER A 76 -20.93 -7.46 9.10
C SER A 76 -21.46 -8.64 8.27
N ILE A 77 -22.40 -8.36 7.37
CA ILE A 77 -22.90 -9.38 6.43
C ILE A 77 -21.69 -9.94 5.66
N PRO A 78 -21.46 -11.27 5.67
CA PRO A 78 -20.35 -11.87 4.97
C PRO A 78 -20.35 -11.51 3.49
N GLY A 79 -19.24 -11.01 3.00
CA GLY A 79 -19.02 -10.73 1.60
C GLY A 79 -17.54 -10.91 1.28
N SER A 80 -17.26 -11.39 0.08
CA SER A 80 -15.91 -11.57 -0.45
C SER A 80 -15.78 -10.89 -1.81
N ALA A 81 -14.60 -10.39 -2.14
CA ALA A 81 -14.29 -9.80 -3.43
C ALA A 81 -12.85 -10.12 -3.86
N VAL A 82 -12.63 -10.36 -5.15
CA VAL A 82 -11.28 -10.47 -5.72
C VAL A 82 -10.99 -9.21 -6.52
N CYS A 83 -9.91 -8.51 -6.15
CA CYS A 83 -9.41 -7.36 -6.88
C CYS A 83 -8.00 -7.66 -7.40
N ALA A 84 -7.70 -7.19 -8.60
CA ALA A 84 -6.33 -7.16 -9.12
C ALA A 84 -5.73 -5.76 -8.94
N PHE A 85 -4.42 -5.66 -8.73
CA PHE A 85 -3.70 -4.39 -8.64
C PHE A 85 -2.45 -4.47 -9.51
N TYR A 86 -2.28 -3.52 -10.44
CA TYR A 86 -1.06 -3.45 -11.23
C TYR A 86 0.09 -2.95 -10.37
N LEU A 87 1.27 -3.59 -10.50
CA LEU A 87 2.44 -3.20 -9.71
C LEU A 87 2.88 -1.76 -10.02
N ALA A 88 2.71 -1.29 -11.25
CA ALA A 88 2.99 0.10 -11.61
C ALA A 88 2.08 1.11 -10.86
N ASP A 89 0.81 0.75 -10.60
CA ASP A 89 -0.10 1.61 -9.85
C ASP A 89 0.25 1.60 -8.35
N VAL A 90 0.72 0.45 -7.83
CA VAL A 90 1.27 0.33 -6.47
C VAL A 90 2.52 1.20 -6.33
N GLU A 91 3.44 1.14 -7.28
CA GLU A 91 4.67 1.96 -7.30
C GLU A 91 4.36 3.44 -7.31
N ARG A 92 3.46 3.88 -8.22
CA ARG A 92 3.02 5.28 -8.30
C ARG A 92 2.35 5.76 -7.01
N ALA A 93 1.63 4.89 -6.30
CA ALA A 93 1.02 5.26 -5.02
C ALA A 93 2.06 5.59 -3.95
N PHE A 94 3.27 5.02 -4.01
CA PHE A 94 4.38 5.35 -3.10
C PHE A 94 5.04 6.71 -3.37
N GLU A 95 4.73 7.35 -4.49
CA GLU A 95 5.15 8.71 -4.82
C GLU A 95 4.13 9.76 -4.35
N GLY A 96 2.96 9.32 -3.87
CA GLY A 96 1.90 10.19 -3.38
C GLY A 96 2.22 10.90 -2.06
N PRO A 97 1.33 11.81 -1.62
CA PRO A 97 1.51 12.59 -0.41
C PRO A 97 1.45 11.70 0.84
N PHE A 98 2.24 12.07 1.85
CA PHE A 98 2.17 11.49 3.19
C PHE A 98 0.86 11.88 3.88
N ALA A 99 0.44 11.10 4.86
CA ALA A 99 -0.74 11.36 5.67
C ALA A 99 -0.35 11.83 7.07
N GLU A 100 -1.04 12.85 7.57
CA GLU A 100 -0.95 13.29 8.96
C GLU A 100 -2.34 13.45 9.60
N PRO A 101 -2.48 13.23 10.92
CA PRO A 101 -3.74 13.43 11.60
C PRO A 101 -4.06 14.93 11.75
N ARG A 102 -5.24 15.34 11.31
CA ARG A 102 -5.77 16.70 11.51
C ARG A 102 -6.23 16.87 12.96
N GLY A 103 -5.37 17.43 13.80
CA GLY A 103 -5.66 18.00 15.12
C GLY A 103 -6.78 17.32 15.92
N GLY A 104 -6.58 16.08 16.35
CA GLY A 104 -7.52 15.37 17.26
C GLY A 104 -8.88 14.95 16.65
N THR A 105 -9.19 15.34 15.42
CA THR A 105 -10.48 15.05 14.75
C THR A 105 -10.58 13.62 14.20
N GLY A 106 -9.50 12.82 14.30
CA GLY A 106 -9.41 11.48 13.70
C GLY A 106 -9.34 11.47 12.17
N THR A 107 -9.42 12.64 11.52
CA THR A 107 -9.30 12.77 10.06
C THR A 107 -7.83 12.82 9.66
N TRP A 108 -7.46 12.08 8.61
CA TRP A 108 -6.12 12.12 8.04
C TRP A 108 -6.11 13.03 6.81
N ILE A 109 -5.13 13.92 6.71
CA ILE A 109 -4.98 14.89 5.62
C ILE A 109 -3.63 14.70 4.92
N PRO A 110 -3.49 15.10 3.65
CA PRO A 110 -2.21 15.05 2.97
C PRO A 110 -1.25 16.10 3.54
N VAL A 111 -0.01 15.68 3.83
CA VAL A 111 1.08 16.59 4.17
C VAL A 111 1.44 17.42 2.93
N PRO A 112 1.51 18.77 3.04
CA PRO A 112 1.98 19.63 1.96
C PRO A 112 3.41 19.28 1.50
N GLU A 113 3.66 19.32 0.18
CA GLU A 113 4.94 18.89 -0.40
C GLU A 113 6.13 19.77 0.04
N ASP A 114 5.90 21.05 0.33
CA ASP A 114 6.90 22.00 0.85
C ASP A 114 7.38 21.64 2.27
N ARG A 115 6.62 20.83 3.01
CA ARG A 115 7.01 20.29 4.31
C ARG A 115 7.71 18.93 4.22
N VAL A 116 7.83 18.34 3.04
CA VAL A 116 8.52 17.06 2.86
C VAL A 116 10.02 17.31 2.73
N PRO A 117 10.86 16.71 3.60
CA PRO A 117 12.29 16.95 3.56
C PRO A 117 12.95 16.31 2.33
N HIS A 118 14.18 16.76 2.05
CA HIS A 118 15.00 16.25 0.96
C HIS A 118 16.28 15.58 1.51
N PRO A 119 16.66 14.37 1.03
CA PRO A 119 15.97 13.51 0.06
C PRO A 119 14.58 13.04 0.52
N ARG A 120 13.68 12.71 -0.43
CA ARG A 120 12.31 12.32 -0.09
C ARG A 120 12.30 11.05 0.78
N PRO A 121 11.64 11.05 1.95
CA PRO A 121 11.48 9.88 2.79
C PRO A 121 10.91 8.68 2.02
N GLY A 122 11.49 7.48 2.21
CA GLY A 122 11.06 6.27 1.51
C GLY A 122 11.77 6.00 0.17
N CYS A 123 12.65 6.89 -0.30
CA CYS A 123 13.58 6.61 -1.39
C CYS A 123 14.75 5.73 -0.92
N CYS A 124 15.28 4.90 -1.80
CA CYS A 124 16.44 4.07 -1.48
C CYS A 124 17.74 4.86 -1.64
N ALA A 125 18.71 4.65 -0.75
CA ALA A 125 20.05 5.22 -0.88
C ALA A 125 20.65 4.88 -2.25
N GLY A 126 21.25 5.87 -2.90
CA GLY A 126 21.85 5.77 -4.23
C GLY A 126 20.87 5.88 -5.39
N MET A 127 19.58 6.13 -5.16
CA MET A 127 18.56 6.20 -6.21
C MET A 127 17.72 7.49 -6.17
N GLY A 128 17.32 7.98 -7.35
CA GLY A 128 16.37 9.10 -7.49
C GLY A 128 16.85 10.39 -6.80
N THR A 129 16.05 10.91 -5.87
CA THR A 129 16.39 12.10 -5.07
C THR A 129 17.49 11.83 -4.04
N ALA A 130 17.85 10.56 -3.79
CA ALA A 130 18.85 10.13 -2.84
C ALA A 130 20.13 9.57 -3.53
N THR A 131 20.40 9.94 -4.78
CA THR A 131 21.62 9.53 -5.50
C THR A 131 22.92 9.89 -4.78
N GLY A 132 22.94 11.00 -4.04
CA GLY A 132 24.09 11.41 -3.23
C GLY A 132 24.25 10.67 -1.89
N VAL A 133 23.30 9.81 -1.52
CA VAL A 133 23.32 9.07 -0.24
C VAL A 133 23.90 7.68 -0.47
N VAL A 134 24.99 7.33 0.22
CA VAL A 134 25.71 6.07 0.02
C VAL A 134 25.02 4.91 0.72
N THR A 135 24.70 5.06 2.01
CA THR A 135 23.91 4.09 2.79
C THR A 135 22.74 4.78 3.49
N SER A 136 21.70 4.03 3.86
CA SER A 136 20.54 4.57 4.58
C SER A 136 20.88 5.22 5.93
N GLY A 137 22.02 4.89 6.51
CA GLY A 137 22.52 5.53 7.73
C GLY A 137 23.01 6.97 7.52
N ASP A 138 23.29 7.35 6.28
CA ASP A 138 23.80 8.68 5.90
C ASP A 138 22.66 9.65 5.56
N PHE A 139 21.40 9.22 5.64
CA PHE A 139 20.26 10.12 5.46
C PHE A 139 20.27 11.22 6.53
N PRO A 140 19.88 12.47 6.19
CA PRO A 140 19.71 13.53 7.16
C PRO A 140 18.72 13.13 8.26
N ASP A 141 19.01 13.52 9.51
CA ASP A 141 18.16 13.16 10.66
C ASP A 141 16.72 13.68 10.49
N GLU A 142 16.52 14.82 9.83
CA GLU A 142 15.19 15.35 9.49
C GLU A 142 14.41 14.40 8.57
N THR A 143 15.06 13.84 7.54
CA THR A 143 14.46 12.85 6.64
C THR A 143 14.07 11.58 7.41
N LEU A 144 14.94 11.10 8.29
CA LEU A 144 14.72 9.91 9.11
C LEU A 144 13.61 10.13 10.16
N ALA A 145 13.58 11.31 10.78
CA ALA A 145 12.55 11.68 11.76
C ALA A 145 11.19 11.78 11.08
N PHE A 146 11.12 12.43 9.91
CA PHE A 146 9.91 12.50 9.12
C PHE A 146 9.41 11.10 8.72
N ALA A 147 10.30 10.23 8.22
CA ALA A 147 9.94 8.85 7.84
C ALA A 147 9.36 8.05 9.01
N LYS A 148 9.94 8.24 10.21
CA LYS A 148 9.47 7.61 11.45
C LYS A 148 8.05 8.06 11.83
N GLU A 149 7.75 9.34 11.65
CA GLU A 149 6.48 9.95 12.04
C GLU A 149 5.37 9.77 10.99
N HIS A 150 5.74 9.67 9.71
CA HIS A 150 4.82 9.61 8.57
C HIS A 150 4.95 8.31 7.75
N PRO A 151 4.76 7.11 8.34
CA PRO A 151 4.87 5.85 7.61
C PRO A 151 3.67 5.58 6.68
N LEU A 152 2.61 6.39 6.75
CA LEU A 152 1.37 6.24 6.00
C LEU A 152 1.26 7.29 4.90
N LEU A 153 0.92 6.85 3.69
CA LEU A 153 0.53 7.72 2.58
C LEU A 153 -0.98 7.97 2.56
N HIS A 154 -1.38 9.19 2.18
CA HIS A 154 -2.79 9.61 2.18
C HIS A 154 -3.62 8.94 1.07
N GLY A 155 -2.98 8.60 -0.05
CA GLY A 155 -3.63 7.97 -1.19
C GLY A 155 -4.10 6.52 -0.94
N ALA A 156 -4.68 5.92 -1.98
CA ALA A 156 -5.03 4.51 -2.02
C ALA A 156 -4.75 3.93 -3.41
N VAL A 157 -4.47 2.64 -3.47
CA VAL A 157 -4.32 1.91 -4.73
C VAL A 157 -5.69 1.39 -5.16
N ALA A 158 -6.17 1.86 -6.30
CA ALA A 158 -7.40 1.40 -6.91
C ALA A 158 -7.19 0.04 -7.62
N PRO A 159 -8.23 -0.79 -7.77
CA PRO A 159 -8.09 -2.06 -8.45
C PRO A 159 -7.99 -1.83 -9.95
N ALA A 160 -7.34 -2.77 -10.65
CA ALA A 160 -7.28 -2.82 -12.09
C ALA A 160 -8.72 -2.81 -12.67
N GLY A 161 -9.02 -1.82 -13.51
CA GLY A 161 -10.36 -1.63 -14.07
C GLY A 161 -11.37 -0.95 -13.13
N GLY A 162 -10.95 -0.48 -11.94
CA GLY A 162 -11.76 0.36 -11.04
C GLY A 162 -12.85 -0.37 -10.24
N ARG A 163 -12.94 -1.70 -10.32
CA ARG A 163 -13.90 -2.55 -9.60
C ARG A 163 -13.33 -3.94 -9.31
N PRO A 164 -13.96 -4.76 -8.45
CA PRO A 164 -13.57 -6.15 -8.26
C PRO A 164 -13.83 -6.98 -9.53
N LEU A 165 -12.97 -7.98 -9.75
CA LEU A 165 -13.11 -8.99 -10.80
C LEU A 165 -14.19 -10.01 -10.46
N PHE A 166 -14.37 -10.28 -9.16
CA PHE A 166 -15.35 -11.22 -8.64
C PHE A 166 -15.88 -10.73 -7.31
N THR A 167 -17.16 -11.02 -7.02
CA THR A 167 -17.79 -10.74 -5.72
C THR A 167 -18.73 -11.88 -5.32
N ARG A 168 -18.77 -12.20 -4.03
CA ARG A 168 -19.67 -13.21 -3.46
C ARG A 168 -20.25 -12.72 -2.15
N THR A 169 -21.57 -12.65 -2.05
CA THR A 169 -22.28 -12.35 -0.81
C THR A 169 -22.62 -13.65 -0.06
N GLY A 170 -22.73 -13.57 1.27
CA GLY A 170 -23.11 -14.68 2.14
C GLY A 170 -22.00 -15.72 2.38
N THR A 171 -20.79 -15.50 1.88
CA THR A 171 -19.67 -16.46 2.04
C THR A 171 -18.36 -15.70 2.25
N ARG A 172 -17.54 -16.19 3.20
CA ARG A 172 -16.15 -15.75 3.40
C ARG A 172 -15.20 -16.71 2.72
N LEU A 173 -14.60 -16.27 1.63
CA LEU A 173 -13.52 -16.99 0.98
C LEU A 173 -12.20 -16.68 1.71
N THR A 174 -11.26 -17.63 1.71
CA THR A 174 -10.03 -17.51 2.51
C THR A 174 -8.74 -17.71 1.71
N GLN A 175 -8.81 -18.33 0.54
CA GLN A 175 -7.63 -18.69 -0.26
C GLN A 175 -7.87 -18.31 -1.72
N LEU A 176 -6.78 -17.99 -2.42
CA LEU A 176 -6.79 -17.58 -3.81
C LEU A 176 -5.58 -18.18 -4.54
N ALA A 177 -5.84 -18.87 -5.65
CA ALA A 177 -4.83 -19.34 -6.60
C ALA A 177 -5.21 -18.88 -8.00
N VAL A 178 -4.22 -18.57 -8.84
CA VAL A 178 -4.41 -18.04 -10.18
C VAL A 178 -3.51 -18.80 -11.14
N ASP A 179 -4.10 -19.31 -12.22
CA ASP A 179 -3.37 -19.82 -13.37
C ASP A 179 -3.43 -18.77 -14.50
N ALA A 180 -2.30 -18.10 -14.74
CA ALA A 180 -2.16 -17.10 -15.79
C ALA A 180 -1.72 -17.71 -17.14
N GLY A 181 -1.42 -19.01 -17.17
CA GLY A 181 -0.92 -19.73 -18.34
C GLY A 181 -1.94 -20.69 -18.94
N ALA A 182 -3.18 -20.73 -18.43
CA ALA A 182 -4.23 -21.56 -18.97
C ALA A 182 -4.47 -21.24 -20.46
N GLY A 183 -4.19 -22.23 -21.31
CA GLY A 183 -4.50 -22.15 -22.74
C GLY A 183 -6.00 -22.13 -23.00
N PRO A 184 -6.45 -21.89 -24.25
CA PRO A 184 -7.86 -22.00 -24.57
C PRO A 184 -8.32 -23.43 -24.27
N CYS A 185 -9.45 -23.56 -23.56
CA CYS A 185 -10.13 -24.85 -23.45
C CYS A 185 -10.66 -25.21 -24.84
N TRP A 186 -9.93 -26.06 -25.56
CA TRP A 186 -10.39 -26.70 -26.81
C TRP A 186 -11.01 -28.06 -26.48
#